data_AF-A0A936MPT9-F1
#
_entry.id   AF-A0A936MPT9-F1
#
_cell.length_a   1.000
_cell.length_b   1.000
_cell.length_c   1.000
_cell.angle_alpha   90.00
_cell.angle_beta   90.00
_cell.angle_gamma   90.00
#
_symmetry.space_group_name_H-M   'P 1'
#
loop_
_entity.id
_entity.type
_entity.pdbx_description
1 polymer ?
#
loop_
_entity_poly.entity_id
_entity_poly.type
_entity_poly.pdbx_seq_one_letter_code
_entity_poly.pdbx_strand_id
1 'polypeptide(L)'
;MLDAPGPHERALCVLLDTQDELGGRGFLLCQSRDLPQDTEGRQIHVGGMDELHRLAVMRPTHGVGGVQCAEADWFHRVRGYDEGYKGWGAEDADLVVRAERDGRVVKWVTEQTMMFHQWHPTAKYDRPWLVKKNKFRLTLTGWIVRKNWFGWGE
;
A
#
# COMPACT_ATOMS: atom_id res chain seq x y z
N MET A 1 -32.30 -1.95 -13.70
CA MET A 1 -31.31 -0.87 -13.58
C MET A 1 -30.55 -1.18 -12.30
N LEU A 2 -29.31 -1.65 -12.40
CA LEU A 2 -28.46 -1.78 -11.20
C LEU A 2 -28.02 -0.37 -10.85
N ASP A 3 -28.16 0.02 -9.58
CA ASP A 3 -27.70 1.31 -9.09
C ASP A 3 -26.22 1.51 -9.41
N ALA A 4 -25.82 2.75 -9.72
CA ALA A 4 -24.43 3.06 -9.95
C ALA A 4 -23.62 2.72 -8.68
N PRO A 5 -22.47 2.03 -8.79
CA PRO A 5 -21.71 1.59 -7.64
C PRO A 5 -21.34 2.76 -6.75
N GLY A 6 -21.46 2.55 -5.44
CA GLY A 6 -21.06 3.51 -4.43
C GLY A 6 -19.57 3.86 -4.54
N PRO A 7 -19.11 4.94 -3.90
CA PRO A 7 -17.72 5.39 -4.08
C PRO A 7 -16.64 4.38 -3.65
N HIS A 8 -16.98 3.45 -2.74
CA HIS A 8 -16.10 2.35 -2.30
C HIS A 8 -16.08 1.20 -3.31
N GLU A 9 -17.22 0.86 -3.91
CA GLU A 9 -17.33 -0.13 -4.98
C GLU A 9 -16.56 0.33 -6.23
N ARG A 10 -16.55 1.65 -6.51
CA ARG A 10 -15.71 2.24 -7.56
C ARG A 10 -14.22 1.96 -7.37
N ALA A 11 -13.70 2.03 -6.14
CA ALA A 11 -12.28 1.80 -5.90
C ALA A 11 -11.88 0.34 -6.19
N LEU A 12 -12.71 -0.62 -5.78
CA LEU A 12 -12.47 -2.03 -6.06
C LEU A 12 -12.60 -2.34 -7.55
N CYS A 13 -13.63 -1.82 -8.23
CA CYS A 13 -13.79 -1.97 -9.68
C CYS A 13 -12.56 -1.43 -10.43
N VAL A 14 -12.08 -0.24 -10.08
CA VAL A 14 -10.88 0.35 -10.71
C VAL A 14 -9.66 -0.55 -10.53
N LEU A 15 -9.46 -1.15 -9.35
CA LEU A 15 -8.33 -2.06 -9.12
C LEU A 15 -8.47 -3.34 -9.94
N LEU A 16 -9.66 -3.93 -10.02
CA LEU A 16 -9.93 -5.13 -10.81
C LEU A 16 -9.77 -4.86 -12.31
N ASP A 17 -10.39 -3.80 -12.83
CA ASP A 17 -10.28 -3.39 -14.23
C ASP A 17 -8.80 -3.11 -14.59
N THR A 18 -8.07 -2.42 -13.70
CA THR A 18 -6.63 -2.17 -13.90
C THR A 18 -5.82 -3.47 -13.89
N GLN A 19 -6.17 -4.45 -13.07
CA GLN A 19 -5.53 -5.77 -13.09
C GLN A 19 -5.78 -6.49 -14.41
N ASP A 20 -7.01 -6.46 -14.92
CA ASP A 20 -7.41 -7.07 -16.18
C ASP A 20 -6.70 -6.42 -17.38
N GLU A 21 -6.63 -5.09 -17.41
CA GLU A 21 -5.85 -4.32 -18.41
C GLU A 21 -4.38 -4.72 -18.45
N LEU A 22 -3.81 -5.06 -17.28
CA LEU A 22 -2.41 -5.48 -17.14
C LEU A 22 -2.23 -7.01 -17.30
N GLY A 23 -3.30 -7.74 -17.61
CA GLY A 23 -3.30 -9.19 -17.77
C GLY A 23 -2.88 -9.93 -16.51
N GLY A 24 -3.36 -9.48 -15.34
CA GLY A 24 -3.05 -10.06 -14.02
C GLY A 24 -1.64 -9.74 -13.49
N ARG A 25 -0.80 -9.05 -14.26
CA ARG A 25 0.61 -8.76 -13.90
C ARG A 25 0.81 -7.45 -13.13
N GLY A 26 -0.25 -6.73 -12.78
CA GLY A 26 -0.11 -5.50 -12.01
C GLY A 26 0.33 -5.74 -10.56
N PHE A 27 1.09 -4.80 -10.05
CA PHE A 27 1.28 -4.55 -8.63
C PHE A 27 0.82 -3.11 -8.38
N LEU A 28 -0.41 -2.96 -7.93
CA LEU A 28 -1.11 -1.68 -7.86
C LEU A 28 -0.90 -1.04 -6.50
N LEU A 29 -0.65 0.27 -6.52
CA LEU A 29 -0.45 1.11 -5.34
C LEU A 29 -1.52 2.20 -5.34
N CYS A 30 -2.32 2.30 -4.28
CA CYS A 30 -3.28 3.40 -4.18
C CYS A 30 -2.61 4.62 -3.56
N GLN A 31 -2.72 5.77 -4.23
CA GLN A 31 -2.29 7.02 -3.64
C GLN A 31 -3.27 7.46 -2.54
N SER A 32 -2.73 7.68 -1.35
CA SER A 32 -3.50 8.17 -0.21
C SER A 32 -3.53 9.70 -0.15
N ARG A 33 -4.55 10.23 0.52
CA ARG A 33 -4.68 11.63 0.88
C ARG A 33 -4.60 11.77 2.40
N ASP A 34 -3.77 12.69 2.89
CA ASP A 34 -3.68 12.99 4.32
C ASP A 34 -4.87 13.85 4.74
N LEU A 35 -5.61 13.38 5.75
CA LEU A 35 -6.56 14.22 6.46
C LEU A 35 -5.83 15.20 7.38
N PRO A 36 -6.41 16.37 7.67
CA PRO A 36 -5.79 17.34 8.57
C PRO A 36 -5.66 16.79 10.01
N GLN A 37 -4.71 17.34 10.78
CA GLN A 37 -4.43 16.88 12.15
C GLN A 37 -5.63 16.94 13.10
N ASP A 38 -6.52 17.92 12.92
CA ASP A 38 -7.74 18.07 13.72
C ASP A 38 -8.76 16.94 13.53
N THR A 39 -8.53 16.04 12.55
CA THR A 39 -9.31 14.81 12.37
C THR A 39 -8.83 13.65 13.23
N GLU A 40 -7.76 13.80 14.01
CA GLU A 40 -7.24 12.75 14.91
C GLU A 40 -8.35 12.17 15.79
N GLY A 41 -8.52 10.84 15.77
CA GLY A 41 -9.49 10.14 16.61
C GLY A 41 -10.96 10.41 16.29
N ARG A 42 -11.28 11.25 15.29
CA ARG A 42 -12.64 11.50 14.83
C ARG A 42 -13.20 10.23 14.20
N GLN A 43 -14.37 9.78 14.66
CA GLN A 43 -15.14 8.76 13.96
C GLN A 43 -15.83 9.40 12.75
N ILE A 44 -15.58 8.85 11.57
CA ILE A 44 -16.15 9.35 10.32
C ILE A 44 -17.19 8.36 9.81
N HIS A 45 -18.41 8.83 9.60
CA HIS A 45 -19.50 8.04 9.03
C HIS A 45 -19.44 8.05 7.49
N VAL A 46 -19.89 6.95 6.87
CA VAL A 46 -19.77 6.66 5.43
C VAL A 46 -20.35 7.77 4.52
N GLY A 47 -21.28 8.60 5.00
CA GLY A 47 -21.84 9.73 4.25
C GLY A 47 -20.94 10.97 4.12
N GLY A 48 -19.80 11.03 4.81
CA GLY A 48 -18.90 12.19 4.84
C GLY A 48 -17.78 12.19 3.81
N MET A 49 -17.76 11.25 2.85
CA MET A 49 -16.59 11.04 1.97
C MET A 49 -16.25 12.26 1.10
N ASP A 50 -17.25 13.01 0.62
CA ASP A 50 -17.01 14.23 -0.18
C ASP A 50 -16.41 15.37 0.66
N GLU A 51 -16.79 15.46 1.95
CA GLU A 51 -16.18 16.39 2.89
C GLU A 51 -14.72 16.02 3.13
N LEU A 52 -14.43 14.74 3.40
CA LEU A 52 -13.07 14.25 3.56
C LEU A 52 -12.23 14.50 2.31
N HIS A 53 -12.78 14.27 1.12
CA HIS A 53 -12.08 14.51 -0.14
C HIS A 53 -11.64 15.96 -0.30
N ARG A 54 -12.52 16.91 0.06
CA ARG A 54 -12.21 18.35 0.04
C ARG A 54 -11.18 18.77 1.08
N LEU A 55 -11.17 18.13 2.25
CA LEU A 55 -10.23 18.44 3.33
C LEU A 55 -8.85 17.82 3.13
N ALA A 56 -8.78 16.68 2.43
CA ALA A 56 -7.58 15.87 2.37
C ALA A 56 -6.57 16.38 1.33
N VAL A 57 -5.29 16.33 1.68
CA VAL A 57 -4.18 16.73 0.80
C VAL A 57 -3.56 15.48 0.17
N MET A 58 -3.36 15.51 -1.15
CA MET A 58 -2.76 14.38 -1.86
C MET A 58 -1.33 14.11 -1.38
N ARG A 59 -1.00 12.86 -1.03
CA ARG A 59 0.39 12.49 -0.69
C ARG A 59 1.23 12.28 -1.95
N PRO A 60 2.54 12.55 -1.91
CA PRO A 60 3.45 12.15 -2.98
C PRO A 60 3.43 10.65 -3.24
N THR A 61 3.68 10.23 -4.48
CA THR A 61 3.76 8.82 -4.91
C THR A 61 5.12 8.16 -4.58
N HIS A 62 5.71 8.54 -3.44
CA HIS A 62 6.97 7.98 -2.96
C HIS A 62 6.88 7.61 -1.47
N GLY A 63 7.45 6.47 -1.08
CA GLY A 63 7.18 5.84 0.21
C GLY A 63 5.87 5.06 0.12
N VAL A 64 5.99 3.75 0.00
CA VAL A 64 4.97 2.95 -0.69
C VAL A 64 3.77 2.58 0.19
N GLY A 65 2.61 3.03 -0.30
CA GLY A 65 1.21 2.63 -0.14
C GLY A 65 0.76 1.84 1.10
N GLY A 66 -0.14 2.43 1.88
CA GLY A 66 -0.95 1.67 2.84
C GLY A 66 -1.94 0.69 2.17
N VAL A 67 -2.21 0.81 0.87
CA VAL A 67 -2.94 -0.19 0.07
C VAL A 67 -2.08 -0.64 -1.11
N GLN A 68 -1.70 -1.91 -1.09
CA GLN A 68 -0.98 -2.61 -2.15
C GLN A 68 -1.87 -3.76 -2.66
N CYS A 69 -2.01 -3.91 -3.98
CA CYS A 69 -2.89 -4.91 -4.58
C CYS A 69 -2.15 -5.67 -5.69
N ALA A 70 -2.27 -7.00 -5.66
CA ALA A 70 -1.82 -7.91 -6.70
C ALA A 70 -2.66 -9.20 -6.60
N GLU A 71 -2.46 -10.14 -7.52
CA GLU A 71 -3.10 -11.46 -7.41
C GLU A 71 -2.66 -12.20 -6.14
N ALA A 72 -3.61 -12.84 -5.46
CA ALA A 72 -3.36 -13.60 -4.23
C ALA A 72 -2.23 -14.63 -4.40
N ASP A 73 -2.26 -15.40 -5.50
CA ASP A 73 -1.25 -16.42 -5.80
C ASP A 73 0.16 -15.85 -5.85
N TRP A 74 0.33 -14.59 -6.25
CA TRP A 74 1.65 -13.97 -6.25
C TRP A 74 2.18 -13.72 -4.85
N PHE A 75 1.34 -13.22 -3.94
CA PHE A 75 1.73 -13.07 -2.53
C PHE A 75 2.15 -14.42 -1.94
N HIS A 76 1.44 -15.50 -2.26
CA HIS A 76 1.83 -16.86 -1.83
C HIS A 76 3.18 -17.29 -2.43
N ARG A 77 3.43 -17.03 -3.72
CA ARG A 77 4.71 -17.38 -4.39
C ARG A 77 5.90 -16.65 -3.80
N VAL A 78 5.77 -15.34 -3.55
CA VAL A 78 6.86 -14.50 -2.99
C VAL A 78 6.94 -14.55 -1.46
N ARG A 79 5.99 -15.24 -0.82
CA ARG A 79 5.84 -15.39 0.63
C ARG A 79 5.60 -14.05 1.35
N GLY A 80 4.68 -13.25 0.81
CA GLY A 80 4.21 -11.99 1.40
C GLY A 80 5.34 -11.03 1.80
N TYR A 81 5.16 -10.31 2.91
CA TYR A 81 6.17 -9.43 3.48
C TYR A 81 7.37 -10.19 4.06
N ASP A 82 8.55 -9.59 4.00
CA ASP A 82 9.75 -10.12 4.66
C ASP A 82 9.66 -9.91 6.18
N GLU A 83 9.52 -11.00 6.92
CA GLU A 83 9.34 -10.99 8.38
C GLU A 83 10.59 -10.53 9.15
N GLY A 84 11.72 -10.37 8.44
CA GLY A 84 12.94 -9.80 8.99
C GLY A 84 12.87 -8.28 9.19
N TYR A 85 11.92 -7.56 8.57
CA TYR A 85 11.66 -6.16 8.88
C TYR A 85 11.02 -6.05 10.26
N LYS A 86 11.51 -5.11 11.09
CA LYS A 86 11.00 -4.87 12.44
C LYS A 86 10.75 -3.39 12.66
N GLY A 87 9.61 -3.06 13.30
CA GLY A 87 9.19 -1.68 13.46
C GLY A 87 8.91 -1.01 12.12
N TRP A 88 9.20 0.29 12.02
CA TRP A 88 8.85 1.09 10.86
C TRP A 88 9.85 1.01 9.70
N GLY A 89 9.32 0.82 8.48
CA GLY A 89 9.94 1.24 7.24
C GLY A 89 10.67 0.15 6.45
N ALA A 90 10.70 0.37 5.12
CA ALA A 90 11.30 -0.44 4.06
C ALA A 90 10.59 -1.76 3.71
N GLU A 91 9.67 -2.23 4.54
CA GLU A 91 8.79 -3.39 4.32
C GLU A 91 7.96 -3.27 3.05
N ASP A 92 7.30 -2.13 2.84
CA ASP A 92 6.47 -1.91 1.66
C ASP A 92 7.32 -1.76 0.40
N ALA A 93 8.48 -1.09 0.55
CA ALA A 93 9.43 -0.87 -0.54
C ALA A 93 10.04 -2.18 -1.00
N ASP A 94 10.29 -3.09 -0.07
CA ASP A 94 10.75 -4.43 -0.36
C ASP A 94 9.77 -5.20 -1.24
N LEU A 95 8.47 -5.13 -0.93
CA LEU A 95 7.47 -5.85 -1.71
C LEU A 95 7.35 -5.29 -3.13
N VAL A 96 7.46 -3.96 -3.29
CA VAL A 96 7.48 -3.31 -4.61
C VAL A 96 8.70 -3.72 -5.42
N VAL A 97 9.90 -3.66 -4.84
CA VAL A 97 11.14 -4.09 -5.52
C VAL A 97 11.05 -5.56 -5.93
N ARG A 98 10.45 -6.42 -5.09
CA ARG A 98 10.23 -7.82 -5.42
C ARG A 98 9.20 -8.01 -6.53
N ALA A 99 8.15 -7.19 -6.58
CA ALA A 99 7.19 -7.18 -7.68
C ALA A 99 7.85 -6.83 -9.01
N GLU A 100 8.65 -5.76 -9.04
CA GLU A 100 9.41 -5.36 -10.24
C GLU A 100 10.35 -6.48 -10.70
N ARG A 101 11.05 -7.13 -9.77
CA ARG A 101 11.98 -8.23 -10.06
C ARG A 101 11.30 -9.52 -10.52
N ASP A 102 10.07 -9.76 -10.07
CA ASP A 102 9.23 -10.86 -10.56
C ASP A 102 8.59 -10.52 -11.93
N GLY A 103 8.87 -9.34 -12.49
CA GLY A 103 8.37 -8.91 -13.79
C GLY A 103 6.95 -8.32 -13.76
N ARG A 104 6.45 -7.94 -12.58
CA ARG A 104 5.17 -7.25 -12.45
C ARG A 104 5.27 -5.79 -12.86
N VAL A 105 4.15 -5.26 -13.33
CA VAL A 105 4.00 -3.84 -13.67
C VAL A 105 3.55 -3.09 -12.43
N VAL A 106 4.45 -2.29 -11.84
CA VAL A 106 4.10 -1.41 -10.73
C VAL A 106 3.33 -0.20 -11.26
N LYS A 107 2.09 0.00 -10.80
CA LYS A 107 1.23 1.12 -11.23
C LYS A 107 0.61 1.82 -10.03
N TRP A 108 0.74 3.13 -10.00
CA TRP A 108 0.00 3.96 -9.05
C TRP A 108 -1.40 4.23 -9.59
N VAL A 109 -2.41 3.95 -8.78
CA VAL A 109 -3.79 4.35 -9.01
C VAL A 109 -4.02 5.63 -8.23
N THR A 110 -4.30 6.71 -8.95
CA THR A 110 -4.34 8.08 -8.43
C THR A 110 -5.66 8.72 -8.80
N GLU A 111 -6.33 9.42 -7.89
CA GLU A 111 -7.61 10.10 -8.13
C GLU A 111 -8.83 9.20 -8.33
N GLN A 112 -8.70 8.00 -8.93
CA GLN A 112 -9.81 7.06 -9.10
C GLN A 112 -10.14 6.25 -7.83
N THR A 113 -9.23 6.24 -6.86
CA THR A 113 -9.42 5.62 -5.54
C THR A 113 -9.49 6.68 -4.45
N MET A 114 -10.40 6.50 -3.49
CA MET A 114 -10.48 7.34 -2.28
C MET A 114 -9.87 6.63 -1.08
N MET A 115 -8.55 6.79 -0.93
CA MET A 115 -7.82 6.33 0.24
C MET A 115 -7.46 7.53 1.12
N PHE A 116 -7.98 7.56 2.34
CA PHE A 116 -7.68 8.60 3.33
C PHE A 116 -6.74 8.05 4.39
N HIS A 117 -5.64 8.74 4.65
CA HIS A 117 -4.77 8.52 5.78
C HIS A 117 -5.19 9.49 6.89
N GLN A 118 -5.81 8.96 7.94
CA GLN A 118 -6.14 9.75 9.12
C GLN A 118 -4.86 10.14 9.84
N TRP A 119 -4.72 11.41 10.17
CA TRP A 119 -3.55 11.87 10.90
C TRP A 119 -3.46 11.18 12.26
N HIS A 120 -2.25 10.76 12.61
CA HIS A 120 -1.89 10.30 13.93
C HIS A 120 -0.40 10.61 14.20
N PRO A 121 0.04 10.72 15.46
CA PRO A 121 1.45 10.83 15.81
C PRO A 121 2.25 9.66 15.22
N THR A 122 3.43 9.94 14.66
CA THR A 122 4.25 8.90 14.03
C THR A 122 5.21 8.24 15.02
N ALA A 123 5.19 6.91 15.07
CA ALA A 123 6.16 6.10 15.83
C ALA A 123 7.45 5.82 15.04
N LYS A 124 7.57 6.37 13.82
CA LYS A 124 8.72 6.16 12.93
C LYS A 124 10.05 6.58 13.56
N TYR A 125 10.03 7.62 14.38
CA TYR A 125 11.22 8.20 14.98
C TYR A 125 11.57 7.61 16.35
N ASP A 126 10.73 6.74 16.90
CA ASP A 126 10.95 6.13 18.22
C ASP A 126 12.19 5.22 18.23
N ARG A 127 12.46 4.57 17.08
CA ARG A 127 13.54 3.58 16.93
C ARG A 127 14.34 3.82 15.64
N PRO A 128 15.11 4.91 15.54
CA PRO A 128 15.78 5.32 14.31
C PRO A 128 16.82 4.30 13.83
N TRP A 129 17.43 3.54 14.75
CA TRP A 129 18.35 2.47 14.40
C TRP A 129 17.64 1.31 13.67
N LEU A 130 16.39 0.97 14.04
CA LEU A 130 15.61 -0.04 13.32
C LEU A 130 15.31 0.41 11.88
N VAL A 131 14.95 1.68 11.69
CA VAL A 131 14.75 2.24 10.34
C VAL A 131 16.02 2.11 9.49
N LYS A 132 17.19 2.42 10.07
CA LYS A 132 18.49 2.25 9.37
C LYS A 132 18.78 0.78 9.06
N LYS A 133 18.55 -0.11 10.02
CA LYS A 133 18.71 -1.57 9.84
C LYS A 133 17.79 -2.09 8.73
N ASN A 134 16.53 -1.66 8.69
CA ASN A 134 15.57 -2.03 7.66
C ASN A 134 16.02 -1.53 6.28
N LYS A 135 16.47 -0.28 6.16
CA LYS A 135 17.04 0.23 4.90
C LYS A 135 18.24 -0.58 4.43
N PHE A 136 19.16 -0.91 5.33
CA PHE A 136 20.31 -1.75 5.01
C PHE A 136 19.89 -3.16 4.57
N ARG A 137 18.89 -3.75 5.23
CA ARG A 137 18.30 -5.02 4.82
C ARG A 137 17.70 -4.95 3.42
N LEU A 138 16.96 -3.90 3.08
CA LEU A 138 16.40 -3.70 1.74
C LEU A 138 17.53 -3.67 0.70
N THR A 139 18.61 -2.92 0.95
CA THR A 139 19.76 -2.89 0.06
C THR A 139 20.39 -4.27 -0.15
N LEU A 140 20.53 -5.07 0.90
CA LEU A 140 21.16 -6.40 0.83
C LEU A 140 20.26 -7.50 0.28
N THR A 141 18.94 -7.39 0.46
CA THR A 141 18.00 -8.50 0.25
C THR A 141 16.88 -8.21 -0.73
N GLY A 142 16.71 -6.95 -1.18
CA GLY A 142 15.66 -6.57 -2.13
C GLY A 142 15.77 -7.31 -3.46
N TRP A 143 16.94 -7.87 -3.78
CA TRP A 143 17.13 -8.76 -4.92
C TRP A 143 16.56 -10.16 -4.83
N ILE A 144 16.17 -10.60 -3.63
CA ILE A 144 15.63 -11.92 -3.40
C ILE A 144 14.11 -11.82 -3.49
N VAL A 145 13.52 -12.39 -4.55
CA VAL A 145 12.07 -12.36 -4.81
C VAL A 145 11.28 -13.21 -3.79
N ARG A 146 11.75 -14.43 -3.50
CA ARG A 146 11.09 -15.32 -2.51
C ARG A 146 11.84 -15.29 -1.19
N LYS A 147 11.17 -14.81 -0.15
CA LYS A 147 11.74 -14.66 1.20
C LYS A 147 11.14 -15.66 2.19
N ASN A 148 11.44 -15.51 3.48
CA ASN A 148 10.93 -16.35 4.57
C ASN A 148 11.13 -17.85 4.28
N TRP A 149 12.39 -18.28 4.14
CA TRP A 149 12.74 -19.62 3.63
C TRP A 149 12.15 -20.78 4.44
N PHE A 150 12.00 -20.57 5.75
CA PHE A 150 11.57 -21.59 6.71
C PHE A 150 10.05 -21.69 6.91
N GLY A 151 9.28 -20.73 6.42
CA GLY A 151 7.83 -20.63 6.66
C GLY A 151 7.35 -19.21 6.36
N TRP A 152 6.06 -19.00 6.08
CA TRP A 152 5.46 -17.67 5.93
C TRP A 152 4.23 -17.57 6.82
N GLY A 153 4.21 -16.60 7.73
CA GLY A 153 3.19 -16.46 8.76
C GLY A 153 3.40 -17.34 9.99
N GLU A 154 4.62 -17.81 10.23
CA GLU A 154 5.01 -18.66 11.38
C GLU A 154 5.56 -17.88 12.58
#